data_AF-A0A949A1Z8-F1
#
_entry.id   AF-A0A949A1Z8-F1
#
_cell.length_a   1.000
_cell.length_b   1.000
_cell.length_c   1.000
_cell.angle_alpha   90.00
_cell.angle_beta   90.00
_cell.angle_gamma   90.00
#
_symmetry.space_group_name_H-M   'P 1'
#
loop_
_entity.id
_entity.type
_entity.pdbx_description
1 polymer ?
#
loop_
_entity_poly.entity_id
_entity_poly.type
_entity_poly.pdbx_seq_one_letter_code
_entity_poly.pdbx_strand_id
1 'polypeptide(L)'
;MDLVDLIVEKRFLGQEFLTWLWYKSDERGGTVFLPGTGDTQLVFEKHMLLEYGEGEAFEKIICQGLQAELNEARTGLRMGKKLEQARIHIIQGEYEWHMTLKASLLEFRSVKPPKTMAGSEEGDTAEAVEGRLLDRIGMLETATRTIDELFRVFLEIRTSPAAWQEELDRIRKWIRKPE
;
A
#
# COMPACT_ATOMS: atom_id res chain seq x y z
N MET A 1 -11.59 -18.01 20.41
CA MET A 1 -11.18 -17.27 19.20
C MET A 1 -9.68 -17.44 19.07
N ASP A 2 -9.25 -18.19 18.08
CA ASP A 2 -7.82 -18.39 17.82
C ASP A 2 -7.24 -17.26 16.96
N LEU A 3 -5.95 -17.33 16.63
CA LEU A 3 -5.28 -16.32 15.81
C LEU A 3 -5.88 -16.24 14.39
N VAL A 4 -6.32 -17.37 13.84
CA VAL A 4 -6.87 -17.43 12.48
C VAL A 4 -8.23 -16.73 12.45
N ASP A 5 -9.07 -16.98 13.46
CA ASP A 5 -10.36 -16.27 13.62
C ASP A 5 -10.15 -14.75 13.69
N LEU A 6 -9.16 -14.30 14.47
CA LEU A 6 -8.83 -12.88 14.61
C LEU A 6 -8.38 -12.25 13.28
N ILE A 7 -7.54 -12.94 12.52
CA ILE A 7 -7.09 -12.47 11.21
C ILE A 7 -8.29 -12.34 10.27
N VAL A 8 -9.16 -13.35 10.21
CA VAL A 8 -10.34 -13.34 9.35
C VAL A 8 -11.30 -12.22 9.74
N GLU A 9 -11.54 -12.03 11.04
CA GLU A 9 -12.45 -10.99 11.54
C GLU A 9 -11.90 -9.57 11.29
N LYS A 10 -10.57 -9.37 11.34
CA LYS A 10 -9.94 -8.04 11.27
C LYS A 10 -9.33 -7.70 9.91
N ARG A 11 -9.28 -8.63 8.94
CA ARG A 11 -8.71 -8.39 7.60
C ARG A 11 -9.30 -7.19 6.86
N PHE A 12 -10.55 -6.83 7.16
CA PHE A 12 -11.20 -5.65 6.58
C PHE A 12 -10.39 -4.37 6.82
N LEU A 13 -9.65 -4.28 7.93
CA LEU A 13 -8.90 -3.09 8.30
C LEU A 13 -7.77 -2.82 7.31
N GLY A 14 -7.07 -3.87 6.87
CA GLY A 14 -6.06 -3.74 5.82
C GLY A 14 -6.67 -3.39 4.47
N GLN A 15 -7.88 -3.89 4.17
CA GLN A 15 -8.57 -3.61 2.91
C GLN A 15 -9.07 -2.15 2.86
N GLU A 16 -9.61 -1.66 3.98
CA GLU A 16 -9.98 -0.25 4.14
C GLU A 16 -8.74 0.65 4.07
N PHE A 17 -7.65 0.29 4.74
CA PHE A 17 -6.39 1.03 4.69
C PHE A 17 -5.84 1.13 3.27
N LEU A 18 -5.76 0.01 2.55
CA LEU A 18 -5.20 -0.01 1.20
C LEU A 18 -6.06 0.82 0.22
N THR A 19 -7.38 0.78 0.40
CA THR A 19 -8.32 1.62 -0.37
C THR A 19 -8.15 3.10 -0.03
N TRP A 20 -8.04 3.44 1.25
CA TRP A 20 -7.79 4.80 1.73
C TRP A 20 -6.46 5.35 1.20
N LEU A 21 -5.41 4.54 1.22
CA LEU A 21 -4.08 4.91 0.75
C LEU A 21 -4.09 5.22 -0.75
N TRP A 22 -4.81 4.40 -1.54
CA TRP A 22 -4.99 4.67 -2.97
C TRP A 22 -5.72 5.99 -3.22
N TYR A 23 -6.82 6.23 -2.49
CA TYR A 23 -7.54 7.48 -2.55
C TYR A 23 -6.64 8.68 -2.24
N LYS A 24 -5.85 8.63 -1.15
CA LYS A 24 -4.95 9.73 -0.77
C LYS A 24 -3.86 10.01 -1.79
N SER A 25 -3.25 8.95 -2.30
CA SER A 25 -2.29 9.03 -3.41
C SER A 25 -2.93 9.75 -4.60
N ASP A 26 -4.10 9.29 -5.04
CA ASP A 26 -4.74 9.80 -6.25
C ASP A 26 -5.21 11.26 -6.13
N GLU A 27 -5.78 11.64 -4.98
CA GLU A 27 -6.28 13.00 -4.72
C GLU A 27 -5.18 14.07 -4.83
N ARG A 28 -3.92 13.68 -4.61
CA ARG A 28 -2.75 14.59 -4.67
C ARG A 28 -1.75 14.19 -5.76
N GLY A 29 -2.22 13.54 -6.83
CA GLY A 29 -1.42 13.28 -8.02
C GLY A 29 -0.24 12.33 -7.80
N GLY A 30 -0.41 11.31 -6.96
CA GLY A 30 0.62 10.33 -6.62
C GLY A 30 1.46 10.70 -5.39
N THR A 31 0.97 11.56 -4.52
CA THR A 31 1.65 11.96 -3.29
C THR A 31 0.75 11.76 -2.06
N VAL A 32 1.35 11.46 -0.92
CA VAL A 32 0.67 11.35 0.37
C VAL A 32 1.43 12.17 1.40
N PHE A 33 0.71 12.84 2.30
CA PHE A 33 1.35 13.56 3.39
C PHE A 33 1.69 12.57 4.50
N LEU A 34 2.95 12.54 4.90
CA LEU A 34 3.42 11.74 6.02
C LEU A 34 3.94 12.68 7.12
N PRO A 35 3.34 12.70 8.32
CA PRO A 35 3.82 13.53 9.42
C PRO A 35 5.31 13.30 9.69
N GLY A 36 6.07 14.38 9.88
CA GLY A 36 7.53 14.34 10.11
C GLY A 36 8.39 14.20 8.86
N THR A 37 7.87 13.59 7.79
CA THR A 37 8.59 13.44 6.49
C THR A 37 8.15 14.48 5.47
N GLY A 38 6.88 14.88 5.48
CA GLY A 38 6.27 15.75 4.46
C GLY A 38 5.64 14.96 3.31
N ASP A 39 5.59 15.56 2.13
CA ASP A 39 5.00 14.92 0.96
C ASP A 39 5.89 13.79 0.43
N THR A 40 5.37 12.57 0.49
CA THR A 40 6.01 11.35 -0.03
C THR A 40 5.31 10.94 -1.31
N GLN A 41 6.08 10.69 -2.37
CA GLN A 41 5.52 10.10 -3.58
C GLN A 41 5.17 8.64 -3.30
N LEU A 42 3.92 8.28 -3.52
CA LEU A 42 3.39 6.94 -3.35
C LEU A 42 2.38 6.71 -4.45
N VAL A 43 2.70 5.80 -5.37
CA VAL A 43 1.91 5.56 -6.58
C VAL A 43 1.48 4.11 -6.62
N PHE A 44 0.19 3.89 -6.88
CA PHE A 44 -0.34 2.56 -7.15
C PHE A 44 0.00 2.17 -8.59
N GLU A 45 0.73 1.07 -8.75
CA GLU A 45 1.15 0.55 -10.04
C GLU A 45 0.04 -0.34 -10.67
N LYS A 46 0.26 -0.74 -11.93
CA LYS A 46 -0.65 -1.46 -12.83
C LYS A 46 -0.88 -2.94 -12.47
N HIS A 47 -1.01 -3.23 -11.18
CA HIS A 47 -1.31 -4.57 -10.68
C HIS A 47 -2.06 -4.50 -9.36
N MET A 48 -3.38 -4.64 -9.43
CA MET A 48 -4.26 -4.68 -8.26
C MET A 48 -5.14 -5.92 -8.26
N LEU A 49 -5.47 -6.42 -7.07
CA LEU A 49 -6.40 -7.52 -6.86
C LEU A 49 -7.51 -7.05 -5.95
N LEU A 50 -8.76 -7.21 -6.38
CA LEU A 50 -9.92 -6.97 -5.55
C LEU A 50 -10.69 -8.27 -5.35
N GLU A 51 -11.32 -8.42 -4.19
CA GLU A 51 -12.11 -9.60 -3.84
C GLU A 51 -13.50 -9.24 -3.29
N TYR A 52 -14.42 -10.19 -3.35
CA TYR A 52 -15.73 -10.09 -2.71
C TYR A 52 -16.19 -11.45 -2.23
N GLY A 53 -16.98 -11.46 -1.15
CA GLY A 53 -17.56 -12.69 -0.61
C GLY A 53 -16.56 -13.59 0.10
N GLU A 54 -17.07 -14.72 0.57
CA GLU A 54 -16.34 -15.78 1.28
C GLU A 54 -16.87 -17.15 0.84
N GLY A 55 -16.07 -18.20 1.02
CA GLY A 55 -16.47 -19.56 0.68
C GLY A 55 -16.87 -19.71 -0.79
N GLU A 56 -18.06 -20.25 -1.04
CA GLU A 56 -18.60 -20.47 -2.40
C GLU A 56 -18.95 -19.18 -3.15
N ALA A 57 -19.12 -18.06 -2.43
CA ALA A 57 -19.41 -16.74 -3.01
C ALA A 57 -18.14 -15.91 -3.26
N PHE A 58 -16.95 -16.50 -3.12
CA PHE A 58 -15.67 -15.81 -3.31
C PHE A 58 -15.45 -15.47 -4.78
N GLU A 59 -15.35 -14.18 -5.07
CA GLU A 59 -14.96 -13.63 -6.37
C GLU A 59 -13.64 -12.88 -6.25
N LYS A 60 -12.80 -12.97 -7.28
CA LYS A 60 -11.61 -12.13 -7.42
C LYS A 60 -11.52 -11.53 -8.81
N ILE A 61 -10.98 -10.32 -8.88
CA ILE A 61 -10.62 -9.61 -10.11
C ILE A 61 -9.17 -9.16 -9.98
N ILE A 62 -8.40 -9.35 -11.05
CA ILE A 62 -7.02 -8.90 -11.13
C ILE A 62 -6.94 -7.90 -12.27
N CYS A 63 -6.53 -6.68 -11.97
CA CYS A 63 -6.37 -5.59 -12.93
C CYS A 63 -4.88 -5.47 -13.28
N GLN A 64 -4.51 -5.67 -14.56
CA GLN A 64 -3.13 -5.63 -15.11
C GLN A 64 -3.07 -5.08 -16.55
N GLY A 65 -2.05 -4.27 -16.92
CA GLY A 65 -1.89 -3.70 -18.28
C GLY A 65 -1.48 -2.22 -18.41
N LEU A 66 -1.88 -1.53 -19.49
CA LEU A 66 -1.64 -0.10 -19.75
C LEU A 66 -2.92 0.75 -19.66
N GLN A 67 -2.93 1.71 -18.71
CA GLN A 67 -3.81 2.89 -18.56
C GLN A 67 -5.30 2.67 -18.22
N ALA A 68 -5.95 1.55 -18.59
CA ALA A 68 -7.39 1.32 -18.35
C ALA A 68 -7.74 0.70 -16.97
N GLU A 69 -6.76 0.32 -16.14
CA GLU A 69 -6.98 -0.54 -14.97
C GLU A 69 -7.34 0.13 -13.67
N LEU A 70 -6.88 1.38 -13.44
CA LEU A 70 -7.35 2.13 -12.28
C LEU A 70 -8.88 2.30 -12.37
N ASN A 71 -9.42 2.38 -13.59
CA ASN A 71 -10.85 2.45 -13.84
C ASN A 71 -11.56 1.12 -13.61
N GLU A 72 -10.96 -0.01 -14.02
CA GLU A 72 -11.49 -1.35 -13.73
C GLU A 72 -11.51 -1.61 -12.22
N ALA A 73 -10.41 -1.30 -11.52
CA ALA A 73 -10.33 -1.42 -10.07
C ALA A 73 -11.33 -0.50 -9.35
N ARG A 74 -11.49 0.76 -9.78
CA ARG A 74 -12.54 1.66 -9.25
C ARG A 74 -13.94 1.14 -9.54
N THR A 75 -14.15 0.48 -10.67
CA THR A 75 -15.42 -0.19 -10.98
C THR A 75 -15.65 -1.37 -10.04
N GLY A 76 -14.62 -2.17 -9.76
CA GLY A 76 -14.67 -3.22 -8.74
C GLY A 76 -15.07 -2.67 -7.37
N LEU A 77 -14.46 -1.56 -6.92
CA LEU A 77 -14.85 -0.86 -5.69
C LEU A 77 -16.32 -0.41 -5.71
N ARG A 78 -16.81 0.13 -6.83
CA ARG A 78 -18.23 0.51 -7.01
C ARG A 78 -19.18 -0.68 -6.90
N MET A 79 -18.74 -1.87 -7.34
CA MET A 79 -19.49 -3.11 -7.23
C MET A 79 -19.36 -3.79 -5.86
N GLY A 80 -18.70 -3.15 -4.88
CA GLY A 80 -18.54 -3.67 -3.53
C GLY A 80 -17.35 -4.62 -3.34
N LYS A 81 -16.52 -4.85 -4.37
CA LYS A 81 -15.26 -5.58 -4.22
C LYS A 81 -14.29 -4.74 -3.38
N LYS A 82 -13.47 -5.39 -2.58
CA LYS A 82 -12.51 -4.77 -1.65
C LYS A 82 -11.09 -4.95 -2.18
N LEU A 83 -10.24 -3.94 -2.06
CA LEU A 83 -8.86 -4.01 -2.51
C LEU A 83 -8.04 -4.90 -1.56
N GLU A 84 -7.57 -6.03 -2.07
CA GLU A 84 -6.84 -7.05 -1.30
C GLU A 84 -5.34 -7.03 -1.58
N GLN A 85 -4.92 -6.59 -2.77
CA GLN A 85 -3.51 -6.49 -3.09
C GLN A 85 -3.26 -5.32 -4.03
N ALA A 86 -2.18 -4.58 -3.81
CA ALA A 86 -1.70 -3.56 -4.75
C ALA A 86 -0.19 -3.57 -4.83
N ARG A 87 0.31 -3.34 -6.04
CA ARG A 87 1.72 -3.00 -6.25
C ARG A 87 1.90 -1.50 -6.07
N ILE A 88 2.86 -1.10 -5.24
CA ILE A 88 3.09 0.27 -4.79
C ILE A 88 4.53 0.64 -5.10
N HIS A 89 4.69 1.85 -5.62
CA HIS A 89 5.97 2.53 -5.83
C HIS A 89 6.07 3.71 -4.88
N ILE A 90 7.09 3.71 -4.02
CA ILE A 90 7.37 4.79 -3.07
C ILE A 90 8.66 5.48 -3.49
N ILE A 91 8.66 6.82 -3.53
CA ILE A 91 9.84 7.63 -3.80
C ILE A 91 10.03 8.63 -2.65
N GLN A 92 11.23 8.61 -2.04
CA GLN A 92 11.66 9.56 -1.02
C GLN A 92 13.08 10.04 -1.35
N GLY A 93 13.19 11.30 -1.79
CA GLY A 93 14.46 11.84 -2.28
C GLY A 93 14.97 11.07 -3.49
N GLU A 94 16.16 10.49 -3.38
CA GLU A 94 16.80 9.68 -4.44
C GLU A 94 16.49 8.19 -4.32
N TYR A 95 15.75 7.78 -3.29
CA TYR A 95 15.45 6.38 -3.01
C TYR A 95 14.07 6.00 -3.54
N GLU A 96 14.02 4.87 -4.27
CA GLU A 96 12.80 4.28 -4.81
C GLU A 96 12.59 2.84 -4.29
N TRP A 97 11.37 2.53 -3.87
CA TRP A 97 10.97 1.18 -3.46
C TRP A 97 9.80 0.70 -4.31
N HIS A 98 9.92 -0.49 -4.86
CA HIS A 98 8.77 -1.20 -5.43
C HIS A 98 8.41 -2.36 -4.53
N MET A 99 7.13 -2.49 -4.20
CA MET A 99 6.62 -3.58 -3.37
C MET A 99 5.19 -3.92 -3.72
N THR A 100 4.73 -5.06 -3.24
CA THR A 100 3.33 -5.45 -3.26
C THR A 100 2.85 -5.51 -1.82
N LEU A 101 1.79 -4.78 -1.48
CA LEU A 101 1.14 -4.87 -0.17
C LEU A 101 -0.12 -5.71 -0.29
N LYS A 102 -0.23 -6.75 0.55
CA LYS A 102 -1.44 -7.57 0.69
C LYS A 102 -2.20 -7.16 1.94
N ALA A 103 -3.45 -6.76 1.75
CA ALA A 103 -4.29 -6.13 2.74
C ALA A 103 -4.62 -7.05 3.93
N SER A 104 -5.09 -8.27 3.68
CA SER A 104 -5.60 -9.15 4.74
C SER A 104 -4.61 -9.45 5.87
N LEU A 105 -3.32 -9.47 5.56
CA LEU A 105 -2.23 -9.72 6.51
C LEU A 105 -1.29 -8.52 6.70
N LEU A 106 -1.54 -7.39 6.02
CA LEU A 106 -0.59 -6.29 5.85
C LEU A 106 0.82 -6.80 5.48
N GLU A 107 0.86 -7.77 4.58
CA GLU A 107 2.07 -8.47 4.20
C GLU A 107 2.78 -7.74 3.04
N PHE A 108 4.08 -7.49 3.22
CA PHE A 108 4.96 -6.98 2.18
C PHE A 108 5.49 -8.13 1.31
N ARG A 109 5.26 -8.05 0.01
CA ARG A 109 5.76 -9.02 -0.98
C ARG A 109 6.61 -8.33 -2.03
N SER A 110 7.55 -9.08 -2.60
CA SER A 110 8.37 -8.64 -3.73
C SER A 110 9.05 -7.28 -3.51
N VAL A 111 9.45 -7.00 -2.27
CA VAL A 111 10.08 -5.72 -1.91
C VAL A 111 11.43 -5.61 -2.62
N LYS A 112 11.54 -4.65 -3.52
CA LYS A 112 12.76 -4.24 -4.18
C LYS A 112 13.22 -2.94 -3.52
N PRO A 113 14.22 -3.02 -2.61
CA PRO A 113 14.79 -1.81 -2.03
C PRO A 113 15.57 -1.02 -3.10
N PRO A 114 15.85 0.27 -2.84
CA PRO A 114 16.70 1.09 -3.69
C PRO A 114 18.04 0.42 -3.93
N LYS A 115 18.62 0.67 -5.11
CA LYS A 115 20.01 0.31 -5.37
C LYS A 115 20.89 1.26 -4.58
N THR A 116 21.61 0.76 -3.57
CA THR A 116 22.60 1.56 -2.84
C THR A 116 23.89 1.61 -3.66
N MET A 117 24.47 2.82 -3.82
CA MET A 117 25.73 2.99 -4.56
C MET A 117 26.91 2.30 -3.88
N ALA A 118 26.89 2.19 -2.54
CA ALA A 118 27.94 1.55 -1.75
C ALA A 118 28.16 0.07 -2.14
N GLY A 119 27.11 -0.63 -2.58
CA GLY A 119 27.22 -2.06 -2.88
C GLY A 119 27.92 -2.42 -4.19
N SER A 120 28.16 -1.44 -5.08
CA SER A 120 28.78 -1.68 -6.39
C SER A 120 30.27 -1.38 -6.44
N GLU A 121 30.82 -0.61 -5.50
CA GLU A 121 32.22 -0.16 -5.53
C GLU A 121 33.12 -0.84 -4.49
N GLU A 122 32.54 -1.43 -3.44
CA GLU A 122 33.26 -2.18 -2.42
C GLU A 122 33.46 -3.64 -2.87
N GLY A 123 34.72 -4.11 -2.88
CA GLY A 123 35.06 -5.48 -3.27
C GLY A 123 34.39 -6.58 -2.41
N ASP A 124 34.82 -7.83 -2.60
CA ASP A 124 34.22 -9.00 -1.92
C ASP A 124 34.84 -9.31 -0.54
N THR A 125 35.25 -8.29 0.22
CA THR A 125 35.72 -8.50 1.60
C THR A 125 34.54 -8.82 2.52
N ALA A 126 34.80 -9.52 3.63
CA ALA A 126 33.76 -9.85 4.61
C ALA A 126 33.07 -8.59 5.18
N GLU A 127 33.85 -7.55 5.45
CA GLU A 127 33.35 -6.25 5.93
C GLU A 127 32.45 -5.55 4.91
N ALA A 128 32.82 -5.58 3.63
CA ALA A 128 32.00 -5.01 2.55
C ALA A 128 30.67 -5.77 2.37
N VAL A 129 30.70 -7.10 2.51
CA VAL A 129 29.47 -7.93 2.49
C VAL A 129 28.55 -7.57 3.67
N GLU A 130 29.12 -7.39 4.87
CA GLU A 130 28.36 -6.98 6.06
C GLU A 130 27.74 -5.59 5.89
N GLY A 131 28.51 -4.60 5.42
CA GLY A 131 28.01 -3.26 5.14
C GLY A 131 26.82 -3.25 4.18
N ARG A 132 26.94 -3.96 3.04
CA ARG A 132 25.85 -4.12 2.06
C ARG A 132 24.60 -4.76 2.67
N LEU A 133 24.76 -5.72 3.57
CA LEU A 133 23.65 -6.37 4.24
C LEU A 133 22.93 -5.40 5.18
N LEU A 134 23.68 -4.65 6.00
CA LEU A 134 23.13 -3.66 6.92
C LEU A 134 22.40 -2.54 6.19
N ASP A 135 22.98 -2.02 5.10
CA ASP A 135 22.32 -1.04 4.24
C ASP A 135 20.98 -1.56 3.72
N ARG A 136 20.97 -2.80 3.22
CA ARG A 136 19.75 -3.44 2.71
C ARG A 136 18.69 -3.58 3.80
N ILE A 137 19.08 -3.96 5.02
CA ILE A 137 18.17 -4.02 6.17
C ILE A 137 17.58 -2.65 6.46
N GLY A 138 18.41 -1.60 6.55
CA GLY A 138 17.94 -0.23 6.78
C GLY A 138 16.97 0.28 5.71
N MET A 139 17.19 -0.11 4.45
CA MET A 139 16.26 0.21 3.35
C MET A 139 14.92 -0.50 3.48
N LEU A 140 14.91 -1.77 3.93
CA LEU A 140 13.67 -2.50 4.18
C LEU A 140 12.91 -1.92 5.39
N GLU A 141 13.61 -1.61 6.47
CA GLU A 141 13.05 -0.97 7.66
C GLU A 141 12.42 0.39 7.32
N THR A 142 13.06 1.18 6.46
CA THR A 142 12.53 2.47 6.02
C THR A 142 11.22 2.32 5.26
N ALA A 143 11.11 1.31 4.39
CA ALA A 143 9.89 1.03 3.65
C ALA A 143 8.75 0.58 4.58
N THR A 144 9.04 -0.34 5.51
CA THR A 144 8.08 -0.81 6.50
C THR A 144 7.58 0.33 7.38
N ARG A 145 8.51 1.12 7.94
CA ARG A 145 8.19 2.29 8.78
C ARG A 145 7.31 3.30 8.03
N THR A 146 7.58 3.52 6.74
CA THR A 146 6.76 4.43 5.92
C THR A 146 5.30 3.98 5.85
N ILE A 147 5.06 2.68 5.62
CA ILE A 147 3.70 2.13 5.60
C ILE A 147 3.07 2.12 7.00
N ASP A 148 3.84 1.82 8.06
CA ASP A 148 3.35 1.84 9.44
C ASP A 148 2.89 3.24 9.87
N GLU A 149 3.65 4.28 9.52
CA GLU A 149 3.25 5.67 9.82
C GLU A 149 2.02 6.09 9.02
N LEU A 150 1.91 5.70 7.75
CA LEU A 150 0.69 5.91 6.96
C LEU A 150 -0.51 5.17 7.57
N PHE A 151 -0.29 3.95 8.08
CA PHE A 151 -1.32 3.18 8.75
C PHE A 151 -1.73 3.84 10.07
N ARG A 152 -0.79 4.39 10.85
CA ARG A 152 -1.09 5.19 12.04
C ARG A 152 -1.98 6.38 11.70
N VAL A 153 -1.64 7.17 10.67
CA VAL A 153 -2.46 8.31 10.21
C VAL A 153 -3.87 7.83 9.82
N PHE A 154 -3.97 6.72 9.10
CA PHE A 154 -5.27 6.13 8.77
C PHE A 154 -6.06 5.74 10.03
N LEU A 155 -5.43 5.11 11.02
CA LEU A 155 -6.08 4.68 12.25
C LEU A 155 -6.61 5.87 13.07
N GLU A 156 -5.87 6.97 13.13
CA GLU A 156 -6.32 8.21 13.79
C GLU A 156 -7.62 8.73 13.17
N ILE A 157 -7.72 8.70 11.83
CA ILE A 157 -8.94 9.08 11.12
C ILE A 157 -10.04 8.03 11.33
N ARG A 158 -9.72 6.75 11.15
CA ARG A 158 -10.65 5.62 11.14
C ARG A 158 -11.33 5.36 12.48
N THR A 159 -10.66 5.69 13.58
CA THR A 159 -11.16 5.53 14.95
C THR A 159 -11.90 6.75 15.46
N SER A 160 -11.79 7.90 14.78
CA SER A 160 -12.57 9.11 15.06
C SER A 160 -13.90 9.07 14.29
N PRO A 161 -15.08 8.97 14.94
CA PRO A 161 -16.35 8.83 14.23
C PRO A 161 -16.66 9.98 13.27
N ALA A 162 -16.39 11.22 13.69
CA ALA A 162 -16.64 12.40 12.87
C ALA A 162 -15.68 12.49 11.68
N ALA A 163 -14.37 12.28 11.93
CA ALA A 163 -13.36 12.35 10.87
C ALA A 163 -13.53 11.20 9.87
N TRP A 164 -13.84 9.99 10.35
CA TRP A 164 -14.10 8.85 9.49
C TRP A 164 -15.32 9.06 8.60
N GLN A 165 -16.42 9.62 9.13
CA GLN A 165 -17.60 9.89 8.32
C GLN A 165 -17.30 10.86 7.17
N GLU A 166 -16.58 11.95 7.47
CA GLU A 166 -16.17 12.93 6.46
C GLU A 166 -15.22 12.31 5.42
N GLU A 167 -14.25 11.53 5.87
CA GLU A 167 -13.28 10.84 5.02
C GLU A 167 -13.96 9.81 4.11
N LEU A 168 -14.89 9.02 4.66
CA LEU A 168 -15.65 8.02 3.92
C LEU A 168 -16.50 8.67 2.82
N ASP A 169 -17.08 9.84 3.09
CA ASP A 169 -17.83 10.57 2.08
C ASP A 169 -16.94 11.10 0.95
N ARG A 170 -15.69 11.49 1.26
CA ARG A 170 -14.69 11.82 0.22
C ARG A 170 -14.29 10.60 -0.60
N ILE A 171 -13.98 9.46 0.05
CA ILE A 171 -13.65 8.20 -0.62
C ILE A 171 -14.80 7.78 -1.56
N ARG A 172 -16.06 7.82 -1.08
CA ARG A 172 -17.23 7.48 -1.89
C ARG A 172 -17.41 8.39 -3.10
N LYS A 173 -17.18 9.70 -2.93
CA LYS A 173 -17.20 10.66 -4.04
C LYS A 173 -16.10 10.35 -5.05
N TRP A 174 -14.89 10.07 -4.58
CA TRP A 174 -13.75 9.69 -5.41
C TRP A 174 -14.02 8.42 -6.23
N ILE A 175 -14.55 7.36 -5.60
CA ILE A 175 -14.94 6.10 -6.27
C ILE A 175 -16.01 6.33 -7.36
N ARG A 176 -16.92 7.29 -7.14
CA ARG A 176 -18.04 7.59 -8.05
C ARG A 176 -17.70 8.61 -9.13
N LYS A 177 -16.56 9.30 -9.05
CA LYS A 177 -16.17 10.35 -9.98
C LYS A 177 -16.11 9.74 -11.40
N PRO A 178 -16.99 10.16 -12.33
CA PRO A 178 -16.83 9.84 -13.73
C PRO A 178 -15.54 10.49 -14.22
N GLU A 179 -14.86 9.87 -15.19
CA GLU A 179 -13.83 10.58 -15.95
C GLU A 179 -14.42 11.78 -16.70
#